data_AF-A0A177IM30-F1
#
_entry.id   AF-A0A177IM30-F1
#
_cell.length_a   1.000
_cell.length_b   1.000
_cell.length_c   1.000
_cell.angle_alpha   90.00
_cell.angle_beta   90.00
_cell.angle_gamma   90.00
#
_symmetry.space_group_name_H-M   'P 1'
#
loop_
_entity.id
_entity.type
_entity.pdbx_description
1 polymer ?
#
loop_
_entity_poly.entity_id
_entity_poly.type
_entity_poly.pdbx_seq_one_letter_code
_entity_poly.pdbx_strand_id
1 'polypeptide(L)'
;MFIIASARDRDYEDAKDAADNAARTLTELARLLSPTSPLFSEMHQLRSIIHAAQRSLARQQQPQDLEKGLDLVTTIEECLTSKPK
;
A
#
# COMPACT_ATOMS: atom_id res chain seq x y z
N MET A 1 8.42 -8.39 -4.15
CA MET A 1 9.11 -7.36 -3.34
C MET A 1 8.73 -6.00 -3.91
N PHE A 2 7.56 -5.47 -3.52
CA PHE A 2 6.92 -4.36 -4.24
C PHE A 2 7.06 -2.98 -3.56
N ILE A 3 7.61 -2.89 -2.34
CA ILE A 3 7.72 -1.61 -1.63
C ILE A 3 9.01 -1.53 -0.79
N ILE A 4 10.17 -1.92 -1.30
CA ILE A 4 11.44 -1.66 -0.56
C ILE A 4 12.55 -1.33 -1.55
N ALA A 5 12.71 -0.06 -1.91
CA ALA A 5 13.99 0.47 -2.42
C ALA A 5 14.10 2.00 -2.49
N SER A 6 13.02 2.79 -2.50
CA SER A 6 13.16 4.19 -2.97
C SER A 6 13.25 5.26 -1.88
N ALA A 7 12.79 5.01 -0.64
CA ALA A 7 12.59 6.09 0.32
C ALA A 7 13.84 6.56 1.09
N ARG A 8 15.03 5.97 0.87
CA ARG A 8 16.24 6.33 1.63
C ARG A 8 17.31 7.09 0.85
N ASP A 9 17.26 7.17 -0.48
CA ASP A 9 18.27 7.95 -1.24
C ASP A 9 17.92 8.30 -2.71
N ARG A 10 16.67 8.12 -3.19
CA ARG A 10 16.34 8.36 -4.62
C ARG A 10 15.03 9.10 -4.83
N ASP A 11 15.07 9.93 -5.86
CA ASP A 11 14.13 10.91 -6.35
C ASP A 11 12.71 10.89 -5.77
N TYR A 12 12.28 12.06 -5.30
CA TYR A 12 10.91 12.37 -4.95
C TYR A 12 9.89 11.89 -6.01
N GLU A 13 10.24 12.00 -7.29
CA GLU A 13 9.42 11.53 -8.42
C GLU A 13 9.27 10.00 -8.38
N ASP A 14 10.33 9.25 -8.11
CA ASP A 14 10.27 7.79 -7.94
C ASP A 14 9.35 7.38 -6.78
N ALA A 15 9.39 8.13 -5.67
CA ALA A 15 8.53 7.87 -4.51
C ALA A 15 7.05 8.15 -4.82
N LYS A 16 6.78 9.21 -5.58
CA LYS A 16 5.43 9.57 -6.03
C LYS A 16 4.88 8.55 -7.02
N ASP A 17 5.66 8.16 -8.03
CA ASP A 17 5.28 7.13 -9.00
C ASP A 17 5.01 5.78 -8.32
N ALA A 18 5.82 5.41 -7.32
CA ALA A 18 5.60 4.21 -6.53
C ALA A 18 4.28 4.26 -5.74
N ALA A 19 3.98 5.40 -5.11
CA ALA A 19 2.73 5.58 -4.37
C ALA A 19 1.49 5.54 -5.29
N ASP A 20 1.58 6.17 -6.47
CA ASP A 20 0.52 6.16 -7.48
C ASP A 20 0.28 4.76 -8.05
N ASN A 21 1.37 4.02 -8.34
CA ASN A 21 1.27 2.64 -8.80
C ASN A 21 0.61 1.75 -7.74
N ALA A 22 1.02 1.87 -6.47
CA ALA A 22 0.45 1.10 -5.38
C ALA A 22 -1.04 1.41 -5.15
N ALA A 23 -1.47 2.67 -5.31
CA ALA A 23 -2.88 3.05 -5.26
C ALA A 23 -3.70 2.40 -6.39
N ARG A 24 -3.14 2.32 -7.60
CA ARG A 24 -3.77 1.67 -8.75
C ARG A 24 -3.92 0.17 -8.50
N THR A 25 -2.85 -0.50 -8.07
CA THR A 25 -2.87 -1.94 -7.75
C THR A 25 -3.90 -2.26 -6.66
N LEU A 26 -3.99 -1.46 -5.59
CA LEU A 26 -5.01 -1.67 -4.56
C LEU A 26 -6.43 -1.46 -5.07
N THR A 27 -6.64 -0.50 -5.98
CA THR A 27 -7.95 -0.28 -6.59
C THR A 27 -8.38 -1.47 -7.43
N GLU A 28 -7.45 -2.08 -8.16
CA GLU A 28 -7.69 -3.30 -8.92
C GLU A 28 -7.96 -4.50 -8.01
N LEU A 29 -7.13 -4.71 -6.97
CA LEU A 29 -7.35 -5.77 -5.98
C LEU A 29 -8.68 -5.60 -5.25
N ALA A 30 -9.08 -4.37 -4.91
CA ALA A 30 -10.35 -4.09 -4.25
C ALA A 30 -11.56 -4.37 -5.15
N ARG A 31 -11.40 -4.34 -6.49
CA ARG A 31 -12.45 -4.77 -7.44
C ARG A 31 -12.55 -6.28 -7.54
N LEU A 32 -11.43 -6.98 -7.37
CA LEU A 32 -11.36 -8.44 -7.45
C LEU A 32 -11.84 -9.12 -6.15
N LEU A 33 -11.72 -8.43 -5.02
CA LEU A 33 -12.12 -8.95 -3.72
C LEU A 33 -13.57 -8.60 -3.38
N SER A 34 -14.32 -9.61 -2.96
CA SER A 34 -15.68 -9.41 -2.45
C SER A 34 -15.63 -8.58 -1.15
N PRO A 35 -16.59 -7.67 -0.90
CA PRO A 35 -16.71 -6.92 0.37
C PRO A 35 -16.86 -7.83 1.60
N THR A 36 -17.20 -9.11 1.37
CA THR A 36 -17.30 -10.15 2.39
C THR A 36 -15.96 -10.83 2.71
N SER A 37 -14.88 -10.46 2.02
CA SER A 37 -13.55 -11.00 2.28
C SER A 37 -13.07 -10.59 3.66
N PRO A 38 -12.50 -11.51 4.46
CA PRO A 38 -11.89 -11.17 5.74
C PRO A 38 -10.75 -10.15 5.61
N LEU A 39 -10.18 -9.96 4.42
CA LEU A 39 -9.11 -9.01 4.13
C LEU A 39 -9.61 -7.61 3.72
N PHE A 40 -10.93 -7.40 3.68
CA PHE A 40 -11.49 -6.13 3.23
C PHE A 40 -11.11 -4.96 4.15
N SER A 41 -11.01 -5.20 5.46
CA SER A 41 -10.66 -4.18 6.46
C SER A 41 -9.22 -3.70 6.30
N GLU A 42 -8.28 -4.65 6.21
CA GLU A 42 -6.84 -4.42 6.08
C GLU A 42 -6.54 -3.72 4.76
N MET A 43 -7.19 -4.13 3.67
CA MET A 43 -7.08 -3.45 2.38
C MET A 43 -7.65 -2.04 2.39
N HIS A 44 -8.76 -1.81 3.08
CA HIS A 44 -9.33 -0.47 3.21
C HIS A 44 -8.39 0.45 3.99
N GLN A 45 -7.79 -0.03 5.09
CA GLN A 45 -6.79 0.71 5.84
C GLN A 45 -5.55 1.02 5.00
N LEU A 46 -5.04 0.02 4.27
CA LEU A 46 -3.89 0.20 3.40
C LEU A 46 -4.17 1.25 2.30
N ARG A 47 -5.35 1.24 1.69
CA ARG A 47 -5.77 2.27 0.72
C ARG A 47 -5.74 3.68 1.32
N SER A 48 -6.18 3.84 2.57
CA SER A 48 -6.14 5.13 3.27
C SER A 48 -4.71 5.61 3.50
N ILE A 49 -3.80 4.71 3.87
CA ILE A 49 -2.39 5.03 4.11
C ILE A 49 -1.69 5.46 2.82
N ILE A 50 -1.93 4.76 1.72
CA ILE A 50 -1.38 5.14 0.41
C ILE A 50 -1.89 6.51 -0.02
N HIS A 51 -3.19 6.79 0.15
CA HIS A 51 -3.74 8.11 -0.18
C HIS A 51 -3.14 9.23 0.69
N ALA A 52 -2.91 8.97 1.98
CA ALA A 52 -2.21 9.89 2.87
C ALA A 52 -0.75 10.11 2.45
N ALA A 53 -0.06 9.05 2.01
CA ALA A 53 1.31 9.11 1.50
C ALA A 53 1.38 9.93 0.21
N GLN A 54 0.49 9.69 -0.77
CA GLN A 54 0.39 10.49 -2.00
C GLN A 54 0.17 11.97 -1.70
N ARG A 55 -0.73 12.29 -0.75
CA ARG A 55 -1.02 13.68 -0.37
C ARG A 55 0.16 14.34 0.34
N SER A 56 0.90 13.59 1.16
CA SER A 56 2.10 14.07 1.83
C SER A 56 3.22 14.30 0.81
N LEU A 57 3.42 13.36 -0.12
CA LEU A 57 4.34 13.50 -1.24
C LEU A 57 3.98 14.71 -2.09
N ALA A 58 2.74 14.90 -2.52
CA ALA A 58 2.33 16.09 -3.29
C ALA A 58 2.65 17.45 -2.60
N ARG A 59 2.84 17.44 -1.27
CA ARG A 59 3.24 18.60 -0.46
C ARG A 59 4.73 18.63 -0.13
N GLN A 60 5.53 17.73 -0.72
CA GLN A 60 6.94 17.47 -0.42
C GLN A 60 7.18 17.15 1.07
N GLN A 61 6.23 16.48 1.70
CA GLN A 61 6.29 16.06 3.10
C GLN A 61 6.53 14.56 3.21
N GLN A 62 7.22 14.16 4.27
CA GLN A 62 7.45 12.76 4.57
C GLN A 62 6.12 12.07 4.94
N PRO A 63 5.78 10.93 4.32
CA PRO A 63 4.65 10.11 4.73
C PRO A 63 4.85 9.58 6.15
N GLN A 64 3.88 9.79 7.04
CA GLN A 64 4.00 9.42 8.46
C GLN A 64 3.60 7.96 8.74
N ASP A 65 2.62 7.43 8.01
CA ASP A 65 2.05 6.10 8.26
C ASP A 65 2.66 5.00 7.37
N LEU A 66 3.84 5.24 6.78
CA LEU A 66 4.43 4.33 5.80
C LEU A 66 4.78 2.96 6.40
N GLU A 67 5.36 2.93 7.62
CA GLU A 67 5.67 1.67 8.33
C GLU A 67 4.42 0.83 8.57
N LYS A 68 3.34 1.47 9.04
CA LYS A 68 2.06 0.79 9.23
C LYS A 68 1.48 0.25 7.92
N GLY A 69 1.70 0.95 6.82
CA GLY A 69 1.35 0.48 5.48
C GLY A 69 2.11 -0.79 5.08
N LEU A 70 3.41 -0.88 5.42
CA LEU A 70 4.23 -2.06 5.14
C LEU A 70 3.75 -3.28 5.93
N ASP A 71 3.46 -3.11 7.23
CA ASP A 71 2.94 -4.19 8.07
C ASP A 71 1.61 -4.75 7.53
N LEU A 72 0.73 -3.87 7.04
CA LEU A 72 -0.54 -4.26 6.43
C LEU A 72 -0.33 -5.02 5.12
N VAL A 73 0.62 -4.61 4.27
CA VAL A 73 0.97 -5.35 3.05
C VAL A 73 1.46 -6.75 3.39
N THR A 74 2.37 -6.88 4.36
CA THR A 74 2.86 -8.18 4.82
C THR A 74 1.74 -9.05 5.37
N THR A 75 0.85 -8.50 6.20
CA THR A 75 -0.31 -9.22 6.74
C THR A 75 -1.23 -9.72 5.62
N ILE A 76 -1.51 -8.89 4.62
CA ILE A 76 -2.35 -9.28 3.47
C ILE A 76 -1.66 -10.36 2.64
N GLU A 77 -0.36 -10.23 2.35
CA GLU A 77 0.42 -11.24 1.64
C GLU A 77 0.43 -12.58 2.39
N GLU A 78 0.64 -12.57 3.70
CA GLU A 78 0.59 -13.77 4.55
C GLU A 78 -0.78 -14.46 4.51
N CYS A 79 -1.87 -13.70 4.58
CA CYS A 79 -3.21 -14.28 4.49
C CYS A 79 -3.54 -14.83 3.10
N LEU A 80 -3.06 -14.21 2.02
CA LEU A 80 -3.28 -14.68 0.65
C LEU A 80 -2.40 -15.89 0.29
N THR A 81 -1.19 -15.96 0.86
CA THR A 81 -0.24 -17.05 0.63
C THR A 81 -0.44 -18.23 1.59
N SER A 82 -1.13 -18.02 2.70
CA SER A 82 -1.67 -19.07 3.57
C SER A 82 -2.71 -19.88 2.80
N LYS A 83 -2.23 -20.81 1.97
CA LYS A 83 -3.08 -21.85 1.37
C LYS A 83 -3.80 -22.60 2.50
N PRO A 84 -5.11 -22.90 2.38
CA PRO A 84 -5.68 -23.95 3.19
C PRO A 84 -4.91 -25.25 2.89
N LYS A 85 -4.42 -25.88 3.95
CA LYS A 85 -3.80 -27.21 3.90
C LYS A 85 -4.85 -28.27 3.63
#